data_AF-A0A937XFF6-F1
#
_entry.id   AF-A0A937XFF6-F1
#
_cell.length_a   1.000
_cell.length_b   1.000
_cell.length_c   1.000
_cell.angle_alpha   90.00
_cell.angle_beta   90.00
_cell.angle_gamma   90.00
#
_symmetry.space_group_name_H-M   'P 1'
#
loop_
_entity.id
_entity.type
_entity.pdbx_description
1 polymer ?
#
loop_
_entity_poly.entity_id
_entity_poly.type
_entity_poly.pdbx_seq_one_letter_code
_entity_poly.pdbx_strand_id
1 'polypeptide(L)'
;MKQRPLLYVETSVFGFYFDPEPRNAERREAVTKMFEQVRLGILDAATSPLTFTELDRAAEPRRSELINLLSSVRLVSADRDEVGRLAAAYLRDRVVPERFAEDAEHVAYATVCKADVLVSLNLRHLANEWAERRVCAVNRREGYQQLSIRTPEEVLEYED
;
A
#
# COMPACT_ATOMS: atom_id res chain seq x y z
N MET A 1 19.08 -16.17 6.36
CA MET A 1 18.85 -14.72 6.47
C MET A 1 17.35 -14.52 6.37
N LYS A 2 16.69 -13.95 7.39
CA LYS A 2 15.29 -13.54 7.21
C LYS A 2 15.31 -12.42 6.18
N GLN A 3 14.71 -12.65 5.01
CA GLN A 3 14.42 -11.53 4.11
C GLN A 3 13.48 -10.59 4.86
N ARG A 4 13.77 -9.29 4.82
CA ARG A 4 12.87 -8.27 5.37
C ARG A 4 11.57 -8.30 4.56
N PRO A 5 10.40 -8.17 5.21
CA PRO A 5 9.14 -8.17 4.49
C PRO A 5 9.10 -6.97 3.54
N LEU A 6 8.70 -7.21 2.29
CA LEU A 6 8.48 -6.16 1.32
C LEU A 6 7.14 -5.46 1.61
N LEU A 7 7.20 -4.17 1.91
CA LEU A 7 6.05 -3.32 2.14
C LEU A 7 5.62 -2.67 0.81
N TYR A 8 4.39 -2.91 0.39
CA TYR A 8 3.73 -2.11 -0.64
C TYR A 8 3.00 -0.95 0.02
N VAL A 9 3.32 0.28 -0.37
CA VAL A 9 2.72 1.51 0.18
C VAL A 9 1.73 2.07 -0.83
N GLU A 10 0.44 2.13 -0.47
CA GLU A 10 -0.59 2.80 -1.30
C GLU A 10 -0.67 4.31 -1.04
N THR A 11 -1.39 5.00 -1.91
CA THR A 11 -1.43 6.47 -2.04
C THR A 11 -1.78 7.22 -0.77
N SER A 12 -2.72 6.72 0.03
CA SER A 12 -3.18 7.42 1.22
C SER A 12 -2.06 7.65 2.22
N VAL A 13 -1.12 6.70 2.34
CA VAL A 13 0.03 6.79 3.25
C VAL A 13 0.90 8.01 2.91
N PHE A 14 1.12 8.30 1.63
CA PHE A 14 1.86 9.50 1.20
C PHE A 14 1.11 10.79 1.56
N GLY A 15 -0.22 10.80 1.39
CA GLY A 15 -1.05 11.95 1.75
C GLY A 15 -0.96 12.29 3.25
N PHE A 16 -0.99 11.27 4.11
CA PHE A 16 -0.92 11.45 5.57
C PHE A 16 0.43 11.98 6.07
N TYR A 17 1.53 11.77 5.35
CA TYR A 17 2.85 12.33 5.70
C TYR A 17 2.78 13.86 5.87
N PHE A 18 1.92 14.48 5.08
CA PHE A 18 1.83 15.91 4.88
C PHE A 18 0.53 16.53 5.41
N ASP A 19 -0.35 15.72 6.00
CA ASP A 19 -1.68 16.13 6.45
C ASP A 19 -1.56 17.08 7.66
N PRO A 20 -1.98 18.35 7.57
CA PRO A 20 -1.85 19.31 8.67
C PRO A 20 -2.89 19.12 9.77
N GLU A 21 -3.91 18.29 9.56
CA GLU A 21 -5.06 18.15 10.45
C GLU A 21 -4.64 17.59 11.83
N PRO A 22 -4.94 18.30 12.94
CA PRO A 22 -4.53 17.87 14.28
C PRO A 22 -5.03 16.49 14.70
N ARG A 23 -6.26 16.10 14.33
CA ARG A 23 -6.79 14.74 14.64
C ARG A 23 -6.01 13.61 13.96
N ASN A 24 -5.18 13.92 12.95
CA ASN A 24 -4.36 12.96 12.22
C ASN A 24 -2.89 12.97 12.70
N ALA A 25 -2.57 13.66 13.81
CA ALA A 25 -1.20 13.81 14.29
C ALA A 25 -0.49 12.48 14.54
N GLU A 26 -1.14 11.52 15.21
CA GLU A 26 -0.55 10.20 15.50
C GLU A 26 -0.26 9.41 14.22
N ARG A 27 -1.20 9.40 13.26
CA ARG A 27 -1.01 8.76 11.96
C ARG A 27 0.12 9.39 11.18
N ARG A 28 0.15 10.72 11.14
CA ARG A 28 1.22 11.47 10.49
C ARG A 28 2.57 11.13 11.11
N GLU A 29 2.66 11.06 12.43
CA GLU A 29 3.89 10.67 13.13
C GLU A 29 4.33 9.25 12.74
N ALA A 30 3.41 8.29 12.72
CA ALA A 30 3.71 6.91 12.31
C ALA A 30 4.20 6.83 10.86
N VAL A 31 3.52 7.54 9.96
CA VAL A 31 3.92 7.65 8.54
C VAL A 31 5.31 8.28 8.42
N THR A 32 5.58 9.39 9.11
CA THR A 32 6.88 10.05 9.07
C THR A 32 8.00 9.12 9.55
N LYS A 33 7.79 8.40 10.66
CA LYS A 33 8.75 7.39 11.18
C LYS A 33 8.95 6.24 10.19
N MET A 34 7.88 5.76 9.56
CA MET A 34 7.98 4.68 8.57
C MET A 34 8.86 5.10 7.40
N PHE A 35 8.64 6.29 6.81
CA PHE A 35 9.48 6.79 5.72
C PHE A 35 10.93 7.08 6.14
N GLU A 36 11.16 7.47 7.40
CA GLU A 36 12.50 7.58 7.96
C GLU A 36 13.19 6.20 8.00
N GLN A 37 12.51 5.17 8.49
CA GLN A 37 13.03 3.80 8.51
C GLN A 37 13.29 3.25 7.10
N VAL A 38 12.44 3.58 6.11
CA VAL A 38 12.70 3.28 4.71
C VAL A 38 13.99 3.95 4.23
N ARG A 39 14.17 5.24 4.53
CA ARG A 39 15.38 5.99 4.13
C ARG A 39 16.65 5.47 4.80
N LEU A 40 16.55 4.98 6.05
CA LEU A 40 17.64 4.34 6.78
C LEU A 40 17.90 2.90 6.30
N GLY A 41 17.07 2.37 5.41
CA GLY A 41 17.16 0.99 4.94
C GLY A 41 16.81 -0.03 6.01
N ILE A 42 16.02 0.34 7.02
CA ILE A 42 15.46 -0.55 8.04
C ILE A 42 14.27 -1.31 7.43
N LEU A 43 13.36 -0.59 6.77
CA LEU A 43 12.22 -1.14 6.04
C LEU A 43 12.49 -1.20 4.53
N ASP A 44 12.06 -2.28 3.87
CA ASP A 44 12.04 -2.38 2.40
C ASP A 44 10.64 -2.02 1.89
N ALA A 45 10.52 -0.89 1.20
CA ALA A 45 9.25 -0.37 0.74
C ALA A 45 9.24 -0.10 -0.76
N ALA A 46 8.11 -0.41 -1.38
CA ALA A 46 7.84 -0.16 -2.77
C ALA A 46 6.42 0.37 -3.01
N THR A 47 6.19 0.97 -4.16
CA THR A 47 4.88 1.46 -4.60
C THR A 47 4.68 1.22 -6.10
N SER A 48 3.52 1.57 -6.66
CA SER A 48 3.17 1.30 -8.05
C SER A 48 3.00 2.55 -8.92
N PRO A 49 2.95 2.39 -10.26
CA PRO A 49 2.53 3.46 -11.16
C PRO A 49 1.13 4.01 -10.89
N LEU A 50 0.22 3.22 -10.30
CA LEU A 50 -1.11 3.70 -9.88
C LEU A 50 -0.96 4.81 -8.83
N THR A 51 -0.14 4.57 -7.81
CA THR A 51 0.17 5.55 -6.76
C THR A 51 0.68 6.86 -7.35
N PHE A 52 1.62 6.79 -8.30
CA PHE A 52 2.13 7.98 -8.98
C PHE A 52 0.99 8.75 -9.69
N THR A 53 0.13 8.04 -10.42
CA THR A 53 -0.99 8.62 -11.15
C THR A 53 -1.98 9.33 -10.21
N GLU A 54 -2.21 8.78 -9.03
CA GLU A 54 -3.10 9.39 -8.04
C GLU A 54 -2.49 10.62 -7.37
N LEU A 55 -1.20 10.56 -7.01
CA LEU A 55 -0.49 11.69 -6.40
C LEU A 55 -0.29 12.86 -7.38
N ASP A 56 -0.16 12.59 -8.69
CA ASP A 56 -0.02 13.61 -9.73
C ASP A 56 -1.28 14.50 -9.87
N ARG A 57 -2.44 14.02 -9.40
CA ARG A 57 -3.71 14.78 -9.37
C ARG A 57 -3.71 15.88 -8.31
N ALA A 58 -2.76 15.89 -7.36
CA ALA A 58 -2.68 16.92 -6.34
C ALA A 58 -2.31 18.30 -6.92
N ALA A 59 -2.68 19.37 -6.22
CA ALA A 59 -2.29 20.73 -6.57
C ALA A 59 -0.88 21.06 -6.02
N GLU A 60 -0.20 22.03 -6.65
CA GLU A 60 1.04 22.59 -6.08
C GLU A 60 0.76 23.42 -4.82
N PRO A 61 1.70 23.48 -3.85
CA PRO A 61 3.03 22.84 -3.85
C PRO A 61 3.01 21.36 -3.44
N ARG A 62 1.86 20.85 -3.00
CA ARG A 62 1.75 19.51 -2.40
C ARG A 62 2.15 18.39 -3.36
N ARG A 63 1.81 18.53 -4.64
CA ARG A 63 2.21 17.55 -5.66
C ARG A 63 3.72 17.37 -5.70
N SER A 64 4.49 18.45 -5.82
CA SER A 64 5.96 18.36 -5.83
C SER A 64 6.52 17.70 -4.57
N GLU A 65 5.95 17.99 -3.40
CA GLU A 65 6.35 17.36 -2.13
C GLU A 65 6.05 15.85 -2.10
N LEU A 66 4.87 15.44 -2.57
CA LEU A 66 4.47 14.03 -2.66
C LEU A 66 5.35 13.24 -3.63
N ILE A 67 5.66 13.82 -4.79
CA ILE A 67 6.54 13.19 -5.79
C ILE A 67 7.97 13.07 -5.25
N ASN A 68 8.47 14.07 -4.54
CA ASN A 68 9.77 13.98 -3.86
C ASN A 68 9.78 12.88 -2.80
N LEU A 69 8.71 12.73 -2.00
CA LEU A 69 8.59 11.64 -1.04
C LEU A 69 8.52 10.27 -1.73
N LEU A 70 7.80 10.14 -2.85
CA LEU A 70 7.72 8.91 -3.63
C LEU A 70 9.11 8.44 -4.09
N SER A 71 10.05 9.35 -4.34
CA SER A 71 11.43 8.97 -4.70
C SER A 71 12.19 8.20 -3.61
N SER A 72 11.71 8.21 -2.36
CA SER A 72 12.31 7.43 -1.26
C SER A 72 11.88 5.96 -1.24
N VAL A 73 10.91 5.55 -2.08
CA VAL A 73 10.46 4.16 -2.18
C VAL A 73 10.73 3.60 -3.58
N ARG A 74 10.89 2.28 -3.68
CA ARG A 74 11.09 1.62 -4.97
C ARG A 74 9.80 1.63 -5.80
N LEU A 75 9.87 1.96 -7.08
CA LEU A 75 8.75 1.72 -8.00
C LEU A 75 8.75 0.24 -8.43
N VAL A 76 7.65 -0.47 -8.21
CA VAL A 76 7.51 -1.86 -8.67
C VAL A 76 7.25 -1.92 -10.17
N SER A 77 7.83 -2.93 -10.81
CA SER A 77 7.45 -3.35 -12.16
C SER A 77 6.49 -4.54 -12.03
N ALA A 78 5.28 -4.41 -12.56
CA ALA A 78 4.28 -5.46 -12.60
C ALA A 78 3.60 -5.45 -13.98
N ASP A 79 3.24 -6.63 -14.48
CA ASP A 79 2.46 -6.77 -15.70
C ASP A 79 1.05 -6.18 -15.45
N ARG A 80 0.69 -5.14 -16.22
CA ARG A 80 -0.61 -4.47 -16.05
C ARG A 80 -1.78 -5.38 -16.37
N ASP A 81 -1.64 -6.30 -17.32
CA ASP A 81 -2.72 -7.21 -17.67
C ASP A 81 -2.93 -8.22 -16.55
N GLU A 82 -1.85 -8.64 -15.89
CA GLU A 82 -1.90 -9.50 -14.71
C GLU A 82 -2.58 -8.81 -13.53
N VAL A 83 -2.16 -7.58 -13.22
CA VAL A 83 -2.79 -6.74 -12.19
C VAL A 83 -4.27 -6.53 -12.48
N GLY A 84 -4.63 -6.17 -13.71
CA GLY A 84 -6.02 -5.95 -14.11
C GLY A 84 -6.89 -7.21 -13.98
N ARG A 85 -6.36 -8.39 -14.37
CA ARG A 85 -7.06 -9.68 -14.19
C ARG A 85 -7.32 -9.98 -12.72
N LEU A 86 -6.32 -9.77 -11.87
CA LEU A 86 -6.44 -10.04 -10.43
C LEU A 86 -7.38 -9.05 -9.73
N ALA A 87 -7.30 -7.76 -10.07
CA ALA A 87 -8.23 -6.74 -9.59
C ALA A 87 -9.69 -7.09 -9.96
N ALA A 88 -9.92 -7.48 -11.22
CA ALA A 88 -11.23 -7.93 -11.67
C ALA A 88 -11.72 -9.18 -10.91
N ALA A 89 -10.83 -10.10 -10.54
CA ALA A 89 -11.18 -11.27 -9.73
C ALA A 89 -11.66 -10.87 -8.33
N TYR A 90 -11.02 -9.89 -7.67
CA TYR A 90 -11.48 -9.38 -6.36
C TYR A 90 -12.88 -8.77 -6.42
N LEU A 91 -13.17 -8.01 -7.48
CA LEU A 91 -14.48 -7.38 -7.71
C LEU A 91 -15.56 -8.42 -8.00
N ARG A 92 -15.28 -9.35 -8.93
CA ARG A 92 -16.20 -10.45 -9.30
C ARG A 92 -16.60 -11.29 -8.10
N ASP A 93 -15.65 -11.60 -7.23
CA ASP A 93 -15.84 -12.41 -6.03
C ASP A 93 -16.37 -11.58 -4.83
N ARG A 94 -16.63 -10.29 -5.07
CA ARG A 94 -17.17 -9.31 -4.11
C ARG A 94 -16.30 -9.18 -2.86
N VAL A 95 -15.00 -9.47 -2.97
CA VAL A 95 -14.02 -9.24 -1.90
C VAL A 95 -13.85 -7.76 -1.69
N VAL A 96 -13.75 -7.03 -2.80
CA VAL A 96 -13.77 -5.58 -2.86
C VAL A 96 -15.08 -5.15 -3.53
N PRO A 97 -15.88 -4.25 -2.93
CA PRO A 97 -17.06 -3.68 -3.59
C PRO A 97 -16.68 -2.89 -4.86
N GLU A 98 -17.54 -2.91 -5.89
CA GLU A 98 -17.28 -2.22 -7.18
C GLU A 98 -16.97 -0.73 -7.05
N ARG A 99 -17.56 -0.04 -6.06
CA ARG A 99 -17.27 1.38 -5.78
C ARG A 99 -15.84 1.66 -5.29
N PHE A 100 -15.09 0.61 -4.96
CA PHE A 100 -13.70 0.63 -4.48
C PHE A 100 -12.78 -0.07 -5.48
N ALA A 101 -12.99 0.15 -6.79
CA ALA A 101 -12.20 -0.50 -7.83
C ALA A 101 -10.70 -0.13 -7.77
N GLU A 102 -10.36 1.11 -7.46
CA GLU A 102 -8.96 1.55 -7.28
C GLU A 102 -8.29 0.79 -6.11
N ASP A 103 -9.04 0.53 -5.03
CA ASP A 103 -8.56 -0.27 -3.89
C ASP A 103 -8.24 -1.72 -4.30
N ALA A 104 -9.06 -2.32 -5.17
CA ALA A 104 -8.79 -3.65 -5.72
C ALA A 104 -7.51 -3.67 -6.57
N GLU A 105 -7.22 -2.58 -7.28
CA GLU A 105 -6.01 -2.46 -8.10
C GLU A 105 -4.75 -2.31 -7.24
N HIS A 106 -4.79 -1.54 -6.14
CA HIS A 106 -3.69 -1.50 -5.16
C HIS A 106 -3.39 -2.88 -4.55
N VAL A 107 -4.42 -3.62 -4.17
CA VAL A 107 -4.26 -5.00 -3.64
C VAL A 107 -3.66 -5.92 -4.71
N ALA A 108 -4.10 -5.79 -5.96
CA ALA A 108 -3.57 -6.58 -7.07
C ALA A 108 -2.10 -6.24 -7.34
N TYR A 109 -1.74 -4.96 -7.35
CA TYR A 109 -0.34 -4.53 -7.48
C TYR A 109 0.54 -5.10 -6.37
N ALA A 110 0.11 -4.96 -5.11
CA ALA A 110 0.83 -5.51 -3.95
C ALA A 110 1.01 -7.04 -4.07
N THR A 111 -0.02 -7.73 -4.53
CA THR A 111 0.01 -9.19 -4.71
C THR A 111 0.94 -9.62 -5.85
N VAL A 112 0.83 -9.01 -7.03
CA VAL A 112 1.62 -9.36 -8.23
C VAL A 112 3.10 -9.03 -8.02
N CYS A 113 3.41 -7.93 -7.34
CA CYS A 113 4.79 -7.57 -7.03
C CYS A 113 5.41 -8.39 -5.88
N LYS A 114 4.66 -9.35 -5.34
CA LYS A 114 5.07 -10.23 -4.24
C LYS A 114 5.41 -9.45 -2.97
N ALA A 115 4.66 -8.40 -2.67
CA ALA A 115 4.73 -7.78 -1.36
C ALA A 115 4.24 -8.76 -0.28
N ASP A 116 4.81 -8.65 0.91
CA ASP A 116 4.37 -9.37 2.10
C ASP A 116 3.25 -8.60 2.81
N VAL A 117 3.32 -7.26 2.75
CA VAL A 117 2.40 -6.36 3.45
C VAL A 117 1.97 -5.22 2.52
N LEU A 118 0.66 -4.97 2.45
CA LEU A 118 0.07 -3.75 1.93
C LEU A 118 -0.16 -2.78 3.09
N VAL A 119 0.55 -1.65 3.08
CA VAL A 119 0.44 -0.60 4.08
C VAL A 119 -0.59 0.42 3.63
N SER A 120 -1.64 0.63 4.43
CA SER A 120 -2.73 1.55 4.10
C SER A 120 -3.35 2.26 5.31
N LEU A 121 -3.88 3.47 5.08
CA LEU A 121 -4.72 4.20 6.03
C LEU A 121 -6.20 4.32 5.60
N ASN A 122 -6.52 3.99 4.34
CA ASN A 122 -7.86 4.11 3.76
C ASN A 122 -8.56 2.77 3.44
N LEU A 123 -7.84 1.65 3.45
CA LEU A 123 -8.39 0.32 3.16
C LEU A 123 -9.07 -0.35 4.36
N ARG A 124 -9.78 0.39 5.22
CA ARG A 124 -10.42 -0.19 6.42
C ARG A 124 -11.43 -1.31 6.13
N HIS A 125 -12.02 -1.30 4.94
CA HIS A 125 -12.93 -2.34 4.48
C HIS A 125 -12.20 -3.65 4.11
N LEU A 126 -10.88 -3.60 3.93
CA LEU A 126 -10.00 -4.75 3.69
C LEU A 126 -9.09 -5.08 4.87
N ALA A 127 -8.79 -4.11 5.74
CA ALA A 127 -7.93 -4.24 6.92
C ALA A 127 -8.62 -4.92 8.12
N ASN A 128 -9.51 -5.89 7.87
CA ASN A 128 -10.03 -6.78 8.91
C ASN A 128 -9.74 -8.23 8.54
N GLU A 129 -9.58 -9.09 9.57
CA GLU A 129 -9.21 -10.50 9.44
C GLU A 129 -10.03 -11.25 8.38
N TRP A 130 -11.35 -10.99 8.30
CA TRP A 130 -12.22 -11.68 7.36
C TRP A 130 -12.03 -11.21 5.92
N ALA A 131 -11.84 -9.92 5.71
CA ALA A 131 -11.57 -9.37 4.38
C ALA A 131 -10.18 -9.80 3.88
N GLU A 132 -9.16 -9.75 4.73
CA GLU A 132 -7.81 -10.23 4.40
C GLU A 132 -7.83 -11.72 4.00
N ARG A 133 -8.54 -12.56 4.75
CA ARG A 133 -8.73 -13.98 4.38
C ARG A 133 -9.39 -14.16 3.01
N ARG A 134 -10.38 -13.32 2.68
CA ARG A 134 -11.06 -13.38 1.38
C ARG A 134 -10.14 -12.94 0.24
N VAL A 135 -9.34 -11.90 0.45
CA VAL A 135 -8.27 -11.50 -0.49
C VAL A 135 -7.31 -12.68 -0.69
N CYS A 136 -6.78 -13.24 0.40
CA CYS A 136 -5.85 -14.36 0.34
C CYS A 136 -6.45 -15.63 -0.30
N ALA A 137 -7.76 -15.85 -0.16
CA ALA A 137 -8.44 -16.97 -0.82
C ALA A 137 -8.48 -16.79 -2.34
N VAL A 138 -8.76 -15.57 -2.81
CA VAL A 138 -8.67 -15.24 -4.24
C VAL A 138 -7.23 -15.37 -4.71
N ASN A 139 -6.27 -14.76 -4.01
CA ASN A 139 -4.84 -14.85 -4.34
C ASN A 139 -4.41 -16.31 -4.55
N ARG A 140 -4.72 -17.18 -3.59
CA ARG A 140 -4.35 -18.59 -3.65
C ARG A 140 -4.97 -19.31 -4.85
N ARG A 141 -6.23 -19.02 -5.18
CA ARG A 141 -6.91 -19.62 -6.34
C ARG A 141 -6.25 -19.18 -7.65
N GLU A 142 -5.84 -17.92 -7.73
CA GLU A 142 -5.18 -17.35 -8.92
C GLU A 142 -3.66 -17.61 -8.93
N GLY A 143 -3.10 -18.33 -7.95
CA GLY A 143 -1.69 -18.75 -7.91
C GLY A 143 -0.72 -17.79 -7.20
N TYR A 144 -1.23 -16.79 -6.47
CA TYR A 144 -0.43 -15.82 -5.74
C TYR A 144 -0.27 -16.15 -4.25
N GLN A 145 0.71 -15.49 -3.64
CA GLN A 145 1.01 -15.60 -2.21
C GLN A 145 0.02 -14.83 -1.33
N GLN A 146 0.13 -15.05 -0.02
CA GLN A 146 -0.63 -14.30 0.97
C GLN A 146 -0.18 -12.84 1.01
N LEU A 147 -1.10 -11.96 1.38
CA LEU A 147 -0.85 -10.53 1.54
C LEU A 147 -1.49 -10.11 2.86
N SER A 148 -0.68 -9.53 3.75
CA SER A 148 -1.18 -8.88 4.96
C SER A 148 -1.55 -7.42 4.68
N ILE A 149 -2.57 -6.89 5.33
CA ILE A 149 -2.95 -5.47 5.22
C ILE A 149 -2.75 -4.81 6.58
N ARG A 150 -1.86 -3.83 6.68
CA ARG A 150 -1.45 -3.22 7.94
C ARG A 150 -1.45 -1.70 7.84
N THR A 151 -1.53 -1.03 8.98
CA THR A 151 -1.31 0.42 9.07
C THR A 151 0.18 0.74 9.21
N PRO A 152 0.61 1.99 8.99
CA PRO A 152 1.99 2.42 9.21
C PRO A 152 2.50 2.12 10.62
N GLU A 153 1.65 2.28 11.65
CA GLU A 153 1.97 1.97 13.05
C GLU A 153 2.36 0.51 13.27
N GLU A 154 1.69 -0.41 12.57
CA GLU A 154 1.86 -1.87 12.73
C GLU A 154 3.12 -2.41 12.05
N VAL A 155 3.78 -1.62 11.19
CA VAL A 155 4.98 -2.04 10.44
C VAL A 155 6.27 -1.37 10.90
N LEU A 156 6.20 -0.49 11.91
CA LEU A 156 7.40 0.14 12.48
C LEU A 156 8.25 -0.91 13.20
N GLU A 157 9.55 -0.89 12.92
CA GLU A 157 10.53 -1.64 13.72
C GLU A 157 10.91 -0.78 14.93
N TYR A 158 10.74 -1.33 16.13
CA TYR A 158 11.19 -0.70 17.37
C TYR A 158 12.45 -1.45 17.82
N GLU A 159 13.58 -0.74 17.90
CA GLU A 159 14.75 -1.26 18.61
C GLU A 159 14.49 -1.15 20.11
N ASP A 160 14.73 -2.24 20.85
CA ASP A 160 14.88 -2.21 22.32
C ASP A 160 16.26 -1.64 22.70
#